data_AF-A0A2V9A1H7-F1
#
_entry.id   AF-A0A2V9A1H7-F1
#
_cell.length_a   1.000
_cell.length_b   1.000
_cell.length_c   1.000
_cell.angle_alpha   90.00
_cell.angle_beta   90.00
_cell.angle_gamma   90.00
#
_symmetry.space_group_name_H-M   'P 1'
#
loop_
_entity.id
_entity.type
_entity.pdbx_description
1 polymer ?
#
loop_
_entity_poly.entity_id
_entity_poly.type
_entity_poly.pdbx_seq_one_letter_code
_entity_poly.pdbx_strand_id
1 'polypeptide(L)'
;MDKKYKLVQKVPKTPKSAYNHHRFISSLIHHQLKHFNELEKSLLKAGKKLTDLSRIKTELHASKYLKKMTALLHPQGVEKPQKTVRRKKVRKAAKVRAKSKQVKRRRRA
;
A
#
# COMPACT_ATOMS: atom_id res chain seq x y z
N MET A 1 -22.47 24.67 -1.45
CA MET A 1 -21.14 25.32 -1.40
C MET A 1 -20.07 24.26 -1.62
N ASP A 2 -19.75 23.97 -2.88
CA ASP A 2 -18.75 22.95 -3.23
C ASP A 2 -17.34 23.50 -3.04
N LYS A 3 -16.70 23.12 -1.93
CA LYS A 3 -15.30 23.45 -1.67
C LYS A 3 -14.43 22.67 -2.67
N LYS A 4 -13.94 23.35 -3.71
CA LYS A 4 -12.88 22.83 -4.61
C LYS A 4 -11.55 22.77 -3.84
N TYR A 5 -11.27 21.64 -3.21
CA TYR A 5 -9.93 21.37 -2.68
C TYR A 5 -8.96 21.11 -3.84
N LYS A 6 -7.77 21.74 -3.81
CA LYS A 6 -6.70 21.48 -4.76
C LYS A 6 -6.19 20.05 -4.52
N LEU A 7 -6.76 19.11 -5.28
CA LEU A 7 -6.59 17.67 -5.10
C LEU A 7 -5.11 17.28 -5.32
N VAL A 8 -4.49 16.76 -4.26
CA VAL A 8 -3.18 16.10 -4.23
C VAL A 8 -1.96 17.03 -4.10
N GLN A 9 -1.58 17.29 -2.84
CA GLN A 9 -0.24 17.76 -2.49
C GLN A 9 0.76 16.61 -2.68
N LYS A 10 1.81 16.82 -3.48
CA LYS A 10 2.88 15.82 -3.65
C LYS A 10 3.75 15.79 -2.40
N VAL A 11 3.55 14.76 -1.56
CA VAL A 11 4.43 14.48 -0.42
C VAL A 11 5.65 13.70 -0.92
N PRO A 12 6.89 14.16 -0.63
CA PRO A 12 8.09 13.41 -0.99
C PRO A 12 8.11 12.06 -0.27
N LYS A 13 8.61 11.03 -0.96
CA LYS A 13 8.76 9.71 -0.34
C LYS A 13 9.90 9.77 0.67
N THR A 14 9.67 9.20 1.85
CA THR A 14 10.72 9.04 2.84
C THR A 14 11.82 8.11 2.30
N PRO A 15 13.10 8.37 2.64
CA PRO A 15 14.19 7.49 2.25
C PRO A 15 14.04 6.14 2.96
N LYS A 16 14.52 5.06 2.33
CA LYS A 16 14.43 3.71 2.91
C LYS A 16 15.15 3.59 4.26
N SER A 17 16.20 4.39 4.46
CA SER A 17 16.96 4.46 5.70
C SER A 17 16.20 5.09 6.87
N ALA A 18 15.11 5.82 6.63
CA ALA A 18 14.35 6.47 7.69
C ALA A 18 13.72 5.45 8.65
N TYR A 19 13.37 4.27 8.14
CA TYR A 19 12.79 3.19 8.92
C TYR A 19 13.87 2.15 9.25
N ASN A 20 14.18 2.00 10.54
CA ASN A 20 15.20 1.08 11.01
C ASN A 20 14.58 0.06 11.97
N HIS A 21 14.51 -1.19 11.54
CA HIS A 21 13.92 -2.29 12.29
C HIS A 21 14.51 -2.52 13.69
N HIS A 22 15.79 -2.19 13.87
CA HIS A 22 16.54 -2.44 15.10
C HIS A 22 16.56 -1.21 16.02
N ARG A 23 16.09 -0.05 15.55
CA ARG A 23 16.01 1.16 16.37
C ARG A 23 15.00 0.96 17.49
N PHE A 24 15.35 1.39 18.69
CA PHE A 24 14.41 1.45 19.80
C PHE A 24 13.31 2.46 19.52
N ILE A 25 12.11 2.18 20.03
CA ILE A 25 10.97 3.08 19.83
C ILE A 25 11.23 4.45 20.47
N SER A 26 10.85 5.51 19.75
CA SER A 26 10.83 6.86 20.31
C SER A 26 9.65 7.05 21.27
N SER A 27 9.69 8.13 22.06
CA SER A 27 8.58 8.51 22.95
C SER A 27 7.25 8.68 22.21
N LEU A 28 7.29 9.27 21.01
CA LEU A 28 6.12 9.43 20.15
C LEU A 28 5.47 8.07 19.83
N ILE A 29 6.26 7.12 19.35
CA ILE A 29 5.77 5.77 19.02
C ILE A 29 5.26 5.09 20.28
N HIS A 30 5.95 5.24 21.41
CA HIS A 30 5.52 4.68 22.69
C HIS A 30 4.12 5.18 23.09
N HIS A 31 3.87 6.49 22.99
CA HIS A 31 2.56 7.06 23.29
C HIS A 31 1.47 6.59 22.31
N GLN A 32 1.79 6.50 21.02
CA GLN A 32 0.85 5.94 20.03
C GLN A 32 0.46 4.51 20.41
N LEU A 33 1.42 3.66 20.76
CA LEU A 33 1.16 2.29 21.20
C LEU A 33 0.28 2.23 22.45
N LYS A 34 0.52 3.13 23.43
CA LYS A 34 -0.32 3.22 24.63
C LYS A 34 -1.78 3.51 24.29
N HIS A 35 -2.03 4.52 23.45
CA HIS A 35 -3.40 4.87 23.03
C HIS A 35 -4.07 3.76 22.21
N PHE A 36 -3.32 3.10 21.32
CA PHE A 36 -3.87 1.95 20.58
C PHE A 36 -4.23 0.78 21.49
N ASN A 37 -3.47 0.53 22.55
CA ASN A 37 -3.80 -0.51 23.52
C ASN A 37 -5.04 -0.15 24.36
N GLU A 38 -5.28 1.13 24.64
CA GLU A 38 -6.55 1.57 25.24
C GLU A 38 -7.73 1.30 24.32
N LEU A 39 -7.58 1.58 23.02
CA LEU A 39 -8.58 1.24 21.99
C LEU A 39 -8.75 -0.28 21.81
N GLU A 40 -7.67 -1.03 21.92
CA GLU A 40 -7.70 -2.49 21.81
C GLU A 40 -8.60 -3.10 22.89
N LYS A 41 -8.50 -2.59 24.13
CA LYS A 41 -9.33 -3.04 25.26
C LYS A 41 -10.82 -2.81 25.04
N SER A 42 -11.21 -1.74 24.32
CA SER A 42 -12.62 -1.46 24.03
C SER A 42 -13.15 -2.27 22.85
N LEU A 43 -12.28 -2.59 21.88
CA LEU A 43 -12.67 -3.34 20.67
C LEU A 43 -12.69 -4.86 20.88
N LEU A 44 -11.77 -5.38 21.70
CA LEU A 44 -11.64 -6.81 21.93
C LEU A 44 -12.43 -7.24 23.17
N LYS A 45 -13.03 -8.45 23.09
CA LYS A 45 -13.64 -9.10 24.26
C LYS A 45 -12.60 -9.29 25.36
N ALA A 46 -13.05 -9.18 26.61
CA ALA A 46 -12.22 -9.41 27.79
C ALA A 46 -11.39 -10.71 27.65
N GLY A 47 -10.08 -10.59 27.86
CA GLY A 47 -9.12 -11.71 27.77
C GLY A 47 -8.43 -11.86 26.40
N LYS A 48 -8.91 -11.23 25.32
CA LYS A 48 -8.22 -11.24 24.03
C LYS A 48 -7.27 -10.05 23.92
N LYS A 49 -6.01 -10.33 23.54
CA LYS A 49 -4.98 -9.33 23.26
C LYS A 49 -4.25 -9.70 21.97
N LEU A 50 -3.96 -8.71 21.13
CA LEU A 50 -3.19 -8.85 19.91
C LEU A 50 -1.71 -9.08 20.22
N THR A 51 -1.14 -8.29 21.14
CA THR A 51 0.27 -8.34 21.51
C THR A 51 0.46 -7.68 22.87
N ASP A 52 1.42 -8.17 23.66
CA ASP A 52 1.81 -7.52 24.90
C ASP A 52 2.73 -6.31 24.62
N LEU A 53 2.32 -5.12 25.07
CA LEU A 53 3.06 -3.87 24.90
C LEU A 53 4.48 -3.93 25.49
N SER A 54 4.67 -4.66 26.59
CA SER A 54 5.99 -4.77 27.26
C SER A 54 7.07 -5.40 26.37
N ARG A 55 6.64 -6.20 25.39
CA ARG A 55 7.50 -6.90 24.43
C ARG A 55 7.88 -6.03 23.24
N ILE A 56 7.23 -4.88 23.05
CA ILE A 56 7.48 -3.99 21.91
C ILE A 56 8.58 -2.99 22.28
N LYS A 57 9.82 -3.34 21.91
CA LYS A 57 11.01 -2.48 22.14
C LYS A 57 11.51 -1.77 20.89
N THR A 58 11.33 -2.38 19.72
CA THR A 58 11.90 -1.89 18.46
C THR A 58 10.82 -1.40 17.50
N GLU A 59 11.23 -0.57 16.53
CA GLU A 59 10.32 -0.04 15.51
C GLU A 59 9.67 -1.12 14.67
N LEU A 60 10.37 -2.24 14.41
CA LEU A 60 9.79 -3.37 13.70
C LEU A 60 8.61 -3.98 14.45
N HIS A 61 8.73 -4.12 15.76
CA HIS A 61 7.66 -4.65 16.60
C HIS A 61 6.50 -3.65 16.67
N ALA A 62 6.80 -2.37 16.85
CA ALA A 62 5.80 -1.32 16.88
C ALA A 62 5.00 -1.24 15.58
N SER A 63 5.67 -1.23 14.43
CA SER A 63 5.00 -1.16 13.13
C SER A 63 4.11 -2.38 12.85
N LYS A 64 4.53 -3.58 13.30
CA LYS A 64 3.72 -4.80 13.17
C LYS A 64 2.45 -4.70 14.01
N TYR A 65 2.55 -4.21 15.24
CA TYR A 65 1.40 -3.99 16.11
C TYR A 65 0.44 -2.96 15.52
N LEU A 66 0.96 -1.78 15.16
CA LEU A 66 0.18 -0.70 14.56
C LEU A 66 -0.55 -1.17 13.32
N LYS A 67 0.12 -1.91 12.43
CA LYS A 67 -0.51 -2.48 11.23
C LYS A 67 -1.70 -3.38 11.55
N LYS A 68 -1.61 -4.23 12.57
CA LYS A 68 -2.73 -5.10 12.98
C LYS A 68 -3.88 -4.29 13.57
N MET A 69 -3.58 -3.34 14.45
CA MET A 69 -4.59 -2.45 15.04
C MET A 69 -5.30 -1.60 13.99
N THR A 70 -4.56 -1.01 13.05
CA THR A 70 -5.15 -0.24 11.95
C THR A 70 -6.01 -1.13 11.04
N ALA A 71 -5.61 -2.39 10.81
CA ALA A 71 -6.42 -3.33 10.02
C ALA A 71 -7.76 -3.66 10.70
N LEU A 72 -7.79 -3.73 12.04
CA LEU A 72 -9.02 -3.92 12.80
C LEU A 72 -9.93 -2.69 12.74
N LEU A 73 -9.34 -1.50 12.86
CA LEU A 73 -10.10 -0.24 12.84
C LEU A 73 -10.63 0.11 11.46
N HIS A 74 -9.81 -0.08 10.42
CA HIS A 74 -10.09 0.37 9.06
C HIS A 74 -9.92 -0.80 8.08
N PRO A 75 -10.94 -1.65 7.88
CA PRO A 75 -10.88 -2.75 6.92
C PRO A 75 -10.61 -2.25 5.49
N GLN A 76 -11.14 -1.08 5.14
CA GLN A 76 -10.92 -0.39 3.86
C GLN A 76 -9.43 -0.06 3.61
N GLY A 77 -8.63 0.14 4.67
CA GLY A 77 -7.20 0.43 4.58
C GLY A 77 -6.33 -0.82 4.39
N VAL A 78 -6.91 -2.02 4.53
CA VAL A 78 -6.25 -3.31 4.32
C VAL A 78 -6.17 -3.64 2.83
N GLU A 79 -7.18 -3.21 2.06
CA GLU A 79 -7.20 -3.37 0.61
C GLU A 79 -6.12 -2.48 -0.01
N LYS A 80 -5.01 -3.12 -0.43
CA LYS A 80 -4.05 -2.43 -1.31
C LYS A 80 -4.83 -1.96 -2.53
N PRO A 81 -4.72 -0.69 -2.96
CA PRO A 81 -5.37 -0.25 -4.18
C PRO A 81 -4.93 -1.22 -5.28
N GLN A 82 -5.90 -1.95 -5.84
CA GLN A 82 -5.64 -2.89 -6.92
C GLN A 82 -4.92 -2.08 -7.98
N LYS A 83 -3.62 -2.37 -8.20
CA LYS A 83 -2.90 -1.81 -9.33
C LYS A 83 -3.72 -2.24 -10.53
N THR A 84 -4.44 -1.30 -11.13
CA THR A 84 -5.11 -1.54 -12.41
C THR A 84 -4.00 -1.97 -13.34
N VAL A 85 -3.91 -3.28 -13.58
CA VAL A 85 -2.95 -3.84 -14.52
C VAL A 85 -3.39 -3.24 -15.84
N ARG A 86 -2.71 -2.17 -16.26
CA ARG A 86 -2.94 -1.56 -17.56
C ARG A 86 -2.81 -2.68 -18.57
N ARG A 87 -3.95 -3.17 -19.07
CA ARG A 87 -4.02 -4.21 -20.12
C ARG A 87 -3.10 -3.72 -21.22
N LYS A 88 -1.97 -4.40 -21.43
CA LYS A 88 -1.10 -4.15 -22.58
C LYS A 88 -1.99 -4.31 -23.81
N LYS A 89 -2.32 -3.20 -24.48
CA LYS A 89 -3.02 -3.25 -25.78
C LYS A 89 -2.20 -4.14 -26.69
N VAL A 90 -2.71 -5.34 -26.96
CA VAL A 90 -2.10 -6.30 -27.87
C VAL A 90 -2.06 -5.62 -29.25
N ARG A 91 -0.87 -5.21 -29.69
CA ARG A 91 -0.63 -4.69 -31.04
C ARG A 91 -0.72 -5.85 -32.05
N LYS A 92 -1.92 -6.40 -32.29
CA LYS A 92 -2.19 -7.36 -33.37
C LYS A 92 -3.08 -6.70 -34.42
N ALA A 93 -2.49 -5.87 -35.28
CA ALA A 93 -3.14 -5.42 -36.52
C ALA A 93 -2.13 -4.97 -37.59
N ALA A 94 -0.90 -4.59 -37.23
CA ALA A 94 0.06 -4.05 -38.19
C ALA A 94 0.76 -5.11 -39.07
N LYS A 95 0.74 -6.41 -38.71
CA LYS A 95 1.54 -7.43 -39.42
C LYS A 95 0.80 -8.13 -40.57
N VAL A 96 -0.53 -8.03 -40.65
CA VAL A 96 -1.31 -8.68 -41.72
C VAL A 96 -1.28 -7.86 -43.02
N ARG A 97 -1.18 -6.54 -42.94
CA ARG A 97 -1.23 -5.63 -44.10
C ARG A 97 0.09 -5.56 -44.90
N ALA A 98 1.20 -6.04 -44.34
CA ALA A 98 2.50 -6.06 -45.02
C ALA A 98 2.65 -7.23 -46.00
N LYS A 99 2.01 -8.39 -45.75
CA LYS A 99 2.12 -9.55 -46.65
C LYS A 99 1.27 -9.41 -47.92
N SER A 100 0.14 -8.70 -47.89
CA SER A 100 -0.72 -8.57 -49.08
C SER A 100 -0.15 -7.64 -50.16
N LYS A 101 0.67 -6.65 -49.79
CA LYS A 101 1.35 -5.77 -50.76
C LYS A 101 2.51 -6.44 -51.50
N GLN A 102 3.19 -7.40 -50.86
CA GLN A 102 4.36 -8.06 -51.46
C GLN A 102 3.96 -9.13 -52.50
N VAL A 103 2.82 -9.80 -52.30
CA VAL A 103 2.30 -10.80 -53.26
C VAL A 103 1.78 -10.15 -54.55
N LYS A 104 1.16 -8.96 -54.46
CA LYS A 104 0.61 -8.28 -55.65
C LYS A 104 1.69 -7.72 -56.59
N ARG A 105 2.89 -7.40 -56.07
CA ARG A 105 4.02 -6.92 -56.87
C ARG A 105 4.76 -8.03 -57.63
N ARG A 106 4.74 -9.27 -57.13
CA ARG A 106 5.43 -10.41 -57.79
C ARG A 106 4.65 -11.04 -58.95
N ARG A 107 3.38 -10.68 -59.16
CA ARG A 107 2.54 -11.20 -60.26
C ARG A 107 2.44 -10.24 -61.47
N ARG A 108 3.27 -9.20 -61.52
CA ARG A 108 3.31 -8.19 -62.60
C ARG A 108 4.72 -7.96 -63.15
N ALA A 109 5.62 -8.92 -62.94
CA ALA A 109 6.94 -8.97 -63.57
C ALA A 109 7.00 -10.21 -64.44
#